data_AF-H1Z1D5-F1
#
_entry.id   AF-H1Z1D5-F1
#
_cell.length_a   1.000
_cell.length_b   1.000
_cell.length_c   1.000
_cell.angle_alpha   90.00
_cell.angle_beta   90.00
_cell.angle_gamma   90.00
#
_symmetry.space_group_name_H-M   'P 1'
#
loop_
_entity.id
_entity.type
_entity.pdbx_description
1 polymer ?
#
loop_
_entity_poly.entity_id
_entity_poly.type
_entity_poly.pdbx_seq_one_letter_code
_entity_poly.pdbx_strand_id
1 'polypeptide(L)'
;MFFDDDNEFEAEGRLESLILVMLGISDEGMSYTVFEKMLFNAYNNGLSAYFERRFTPSELGASSVDVREAVESPIFNDEEFMYTEPDEGDRLSGGYVGLTEYGRNIAGQIIIKMKLDPETINRYIVMKRLVNEQSIFSDEEVLLLNFRKFPKMAVRSEIYDDIYDRREEIADGMLKKGFISRGTYNTLTKKKWHMDKTYGKGKKR
;
A
#
# COMPACT_ATOMS: atom_id res chain seq x y z
N MET A 1 -10.34 -25.76 -0.14
CA MET A 1 -9.92 -25.70 -1.56
C MET A 1 -10.11 -24.26 -1.95
N PHE A 2 -9.06 -23.45 -1.78
CA PHE A 2 -9.13 -22.03 -2.10
C PHE A 2 -8.07 -21.81 -3.18
N PHE A 3 -8.49 -21.26 -4.31
CA PHE A 3 -7.70 -20.93 -5.50
C PHE A 3 -7.51 -22.10 -6.49
N ASP A 4 -8.59 -22.45 -7.22
CA ASP A 4 -8.47 -22.85 -8.62
C ASP A 4 -8.49 -21.55 -9.47
N ASP A 5 -7.83 -21.57 -10.62
CA ASP A 5 -7.66 -20.44 -11.54
C ASP A 5 -8.66 -20.59 -12.71
N ASP A 6 -9.67 -19.71 -12.82
CA ASP A 6 -10.15 -19.13 -14.11
C ASP A 6 -11.52 -18.40 -13.98
N ASN A 7 -11.73 -17.60 -12.93
CA ASN A 7 -12.92 -16.74 -12.83
C ASN A 7 -12.55 -15.33 -12.31
N GLU A 8 -13.02 -14.27 -12.96
CA GLU A 8 -12.84 -12.87 -12.54
C GLU A 8 -13.36 -12.66 -11.10
N PHE A 9 -14.49 -13.31 -10.76
CA PHE A 9 -15.02 -13.39 -9.40
C PHE A 9 -14.03 -14.00 -8.39
N GLU A 10 -13.19 -14.96 -8.79
CA GLU A 10 -12.19 -15.53 -7.89
C GLU A 10 -10.99 -14.59 -7.67
N ALA A 11 -10.67 -13.74 -8.64
CA ALA A 11 -9.58 -12.77 -8.52
C ALA A 11 -9.94 -11.62 -7.57
N GLU A 12 -11.17 -11.09 -7.68
CA GLU A 12 -11.71 -10.08 -6.76
C GLU A 12 -11.79 -10.63 -5.32
N GLY A 13 -12.37 -11.83 -5.15
CA GLY A 13 -12.43 -12.47 -3.83
C GLY A 13 -11.04 -12.77 -3.23
N ARG A 14 -10.03 -13.06 -4.07
CA ARG A 14 -8.62 -13.19 -3.65
C ARG A 14 -8.06 -11.87 -3.14
N LEU A 15 -8.29 -10.78 -3.87
CA LEU A 15 -7.81 -9.45 -3.50
C LEU A 15 -8.46 -8.97 -2.20
N GLU A 16 -9.77 -9.08 -2.08
CA GLU A 16 -10.48 -8.70 -0.85
C GLU A 16 -10.02 -9.56 0.34
N SER A 17 -9.83 -10.86 0.16
CA SER A 17 -9.27 -11.73 1.20
C SER A 17 -7.86 -11.29 1.64
N LEU A 18 -7.02 -10.86 0.69
CA LEU A 18 -5.70 -10.32 0.98
C LEU A 18 -5.80 -9.00 1.78
N ILE A 19 -6.69 -8.10 1.38
CA ILE A 19 -6.98 -6.83 2.05
C ILE A 19 -7.42 -7.08 3.49
N LEU A 20 -8.38 -7.99 3.69
CA LEU A 20 -8.90 -8.38 5.00
C LEU A 20 -7.79 -8.89 5.94
N VAL A 21 -6.91 -9.76 5.44
CA VAL A 21 -5.79 -10.27 6.24
C VAL A 21 -4.79 -9.17 6.57
N MET A 22 -4.46 -8.30 5.61
CA MET A 22 -3.49 -7.22 5.85
C MET A 22 -4.01 -6.19 6.85
N LEU A 23 -5.27 -5.78 6.75
CA LEU A 23 -5.90 -4.90 7.74
C LEU A 23 -6.04 -5.60 9.10
N GLY A 24 -6.38 -6.89 9.10
CA GLY A 24 -6.48 -7.68 10.33
C GLY A 24 -5.16 -7.94 11.04
N ILE A 25 -4.02 -7.72 10.37
CA ILE A 25 -2.69 -7.73 11.00
C ILE A 25 -2.36 -6.38 11.64
N SER A 26 -2.87 -5.28 11.06
CA SER A 26 -2.59 -3.92 11.52
C SER A 26 -3.31 -3.60 12.84
N ASP A 27 -4.40 -4.33 13.15
CA ASP A 27 -5.35 -4.12 14.25
C ASP A 27 -6.08 -2.75 14.23
N GLU A 28 -5.42 -1.70 13.73
CA GLU A 28 -5.92 -0.35 13.53
C GLU A 28 -6.18 -0.05 12.04
N GLY A 29 -7.13 0.85 11.79
CA GLY A 29 -7.33 1.43 10.47
C GLY A 29 -6.14 2.30 10.05
N MET A 30 -5.97 2.52 8.75
CA MET A 30 -4.90 3.34 8.19
C MET A 30 -5.41 4.17 7.02
N SER A 31 -4.66 5.19 6.61
CA SER A 31 -5.00 5.93 5.41
C SER A 31 -4.98 5.01 4.17
N TYR A 32 -5.85 5.30 3.21
CA TYR A 32 -5.88 4.57 1.95
C TYR A 32 -4.53 4.65 1.22
N THR A 33 -3.83 5.79 1.30
CA THR A 33 -2.50 5.96 0.71
C THR A 33 -1.48 5.00 1.31
N VAL A 34 -1.37 4.92 2.64
CA VAL A 34 -0.47 3.97 3.29
C VAL A 34 -0.85 2.55 2.89
N PHE A 35 -2.14 2.23 2.91
CA PHE A 35 -2.67 0.92 2.57
C PHE A 35 -2.34 0.50 1.12
N GLU A 36 -2.64 1.35 0.15
CA GLU A 36 -2.40 1.10 -1.27
C GLU A 36 -0.91 0.92 -1.55
N LYS A 37 -0.03 1.69 -0.89
CA LYS A 37 1.41 1.55 -1.07
C LYS A 37 1.95 0.29 -0.42
N MET A 38 1.32 -0.13 0.68
CA MET A 38 1.62 -1.41 1.31
C MET A 38 1.26 -2.57 0.40
N LEU A 39 0.08 -2.54 -0.24
CA LEU A 39 -0.32 -3.52 -1.25
C LEU A 39 0.58 -3.49 -2.48
N PHE A 40 0.99 -2.31 -2.95
CA PHE A 40 1.96 -2.19 -4.04
C PHE A 40 3.30 -2.84 -3.68
N ASN A 41 3.79 -2.63 -2.46
CA ASN A 41 4.98 -3.31 -1.98
C ASN A 41 4.75 -4.83 -1.89
N ALA A 42 3.58 -5.29 -1.45
CA ALA A 42 3.23 -6.70 -1.40
C ALA A 42 3.22 -7.35 -2.79
N TYR A 43 2.63 -6.69 -3.78
CA TYR A 43 2.66 -7.06 -5.19
C TYR A 43 4.10 -7.27 -5.68
N ASN A 44 5.01 -6.33 -5.37
CA ASN A 44 6.43 -6.43 -5.73
C ASN A 44 7.24 -7.42 -4.89
N ASN A 45 6.68 -7.99 -3.82
CA ASN A 45 7.30 -9.00 -2.96
C ASN A 45 6.69 -10.40 -3.16
N GLY A 46 6.11 -10.66 -4.34
CA GLY A 46 5.65 -11.99 -4.73
C GLY A 46 4.18 -12.29 -4.43
N LEU A 47 3.38 -11.29 -4.02
CA LEU A 47 1.92 -11.44 -3.92
C LEU A 47 1.19 -10.97 -5.17
N SER A 48 1.86 -10.85 -6.32
CA SER A 48 1.25 -10.36 -7.57
C SER A 48 0.11 -11.25 -8.09
N ALA A 49 0.07 -12.54 -7.72
CA ALA A 49 -0.99 -13.47 -8.12
C ALA A 49 -2.38 -13.11 -7.55
N TYR A 50 -2.45 -12.21 -6.56
CA TYR A 50 -3.68 -11.70 -5.97
C TYR A 50 -4.25 -10.48 -6.69
N PHE A 51 -3.54 -9.97 -7.71
CA PHE A 51 -3.91 -8.76 -8.42
C PHE A 51 -4.13 -9.11 -9.88
N GLU A 52 -5.33 -8.86 -10.39
CA GLU A 52 -5.62 -9.07 -11.80
C GLU A 52 -5.00 -7.96 -12.65
N ARG A 53 -5.21 -6.70 -12.27
CA ARG A 53 -4.59 -5.55 -12.93
C ARG A 53 -3.35 -5.07 -12.20
N ARG A 54 -2.47 -4.44 -12.97
CA ARG A 54 -1.19 -3.93 -12.48
C ARG A 54 -1.36 -2.55 -11.88
N PHE A 55 -0.55 -2.27 -10.86
CA PHE A 55 -0.34 -0.91 -10.39
C PHE A 55 0.22 -0.01 -11.51
N THR A 56 -0.35 1.18 -11.64
CA THR A 56 0.04 2.18 -12.64
C THR A 56 0.43 3.51 -11.97
N PRO A 57 1.23 4.37 -12.63
CA PRO A 57 1.53 5.70 -12.11
C PRO A 57 0.27 6.59 -12.04
N SER A 58 0.11 7.29 -10.91
CA SER A 58 -1.01 8.18 -10.58
C SER A 58 -0.53 9.40 -9.77
N GLU A 59 -1.48 10.24 -9.33
CA GLU A 59 -1.23 11.47 -8.57
C GLU A 59 -0.46 11.23 -7.26
N LEU A 60 -0.76 10.14 -6.55
CA LEU A 60 -0.10 9.74 -5.30
C LEU A 60 0.93 8.61 -5.50
N GLY A 61 1.45 8.42 -6.73
CA GLY A 61 2.39 7.35 -7.05
C GLY A 61 1.73 6.10 -7.61
N ALA A 62 2.15 4.91 -7.18
CA ALA A 62 1.58 3.66 -7.68
C ALA A 62 0.12 3.52 -7.21
N SER A 63 -0.83 3.28 -8.11
CA SER A 63 -2.24 3.06 -7.77
C SER A 63 -2.84 1.92 -8.58
N SER A 64 -3.86 1.28 -8.02
CA SER A 64 -4.64 0.21 -8.67
C SER A 64 -6.12 0.48 -8.53
N VAL A 65 -6.84 0.44 -9.66
CA VAL A 65 -8.32 0.58 -9.68
C VAL A 65 -8.96 -0.57 -8.91
N ASP A 66 -8.49 -1.81 -9.12
CA ASP A 66 -9.01 -2.99 -8.43
C ASP A 66 -8.89 -2.88 -6.90
N VAL A 67 -7.81 -2.27 -6.41
CA VAL A 67 -7.62 -2.06 -4.96
C VAL A 67 -8.60 -1.03 -4.43
N ARG A 68 -8.85 0.03 -5.20
CA ARG A 68 -9.84 1.06 -4.84
C ARG A 68 -11.23 0.47 -4.79
N GLU A 69 -11.63 -0.23 -5.85
CA GLU A 69 -12.95 -0.86 -5.96
C GLU A 69 -13.15 -1.91 -4.84
N ALA A 70 -12.15 -2.74 -4.56
CA ALA A 70 -12.22 -3.73 -3.48
C ALA A 70 -12.35 -3.13 -2.06
N VAL A 71 -11.95 -1.86 -1.86
CA VAL A 71 -12.06 -1.17 -0.57
C VAL A 71 -13.35 -0.33 -0.49
N GLU A 72 -13.68 0.40 -1.56
CA GLU A 72 -14.83 1.31 -1.59
C GLU A 72 -16.16 0.58 -1.86
N SER A 73 -16.12 -0.54 -2.58
CA SER A 73 -17.30 -1.32 -2.99
C SER A 73 -16.97 -2.82 -3.09
N PRO A 74 -16.56 -3.45 -1.97
CA PRO A 74 -16.34 -4.89 -1.91
C PRO A 74 -17.57 -5.70 -2.35
N ILE A 75 -17.33 -6.81 -3.04
CA ILE A 75 -18.35 -7.73 -3.54
C ILE A 75 -18.49 -8.96 -2.63
N PHE A 76 -17.39 -9.44 -2.03
CA PHE A 76 -17.38 -10.68 -1.23
C PHE A 76 -17.31 -10.44 0.26
N ASN A 77 -16.75 -9.29 0.68
CA ASN A 77 -16.50 -8.95 2.08
C ASN A 77 -17.07 -7.55 2.42
N ASP A 78 -18.34 -7.32 2.06
CA ASP A 78 -19.01 -6.02 2.15
C ASP A 78 -19.36 -5.57 3.57
N GLU A 79 -19.46 -6.51 4.51
CA GLU A 79 -19.69 -6.21 5.93
C GLU A 79 -18.40 -6.18 6.76
N GLU A 80 -17.26 -6.60 6.18
CA GLU A 80 -15.98 -6.73 6.87
C GLU A 80 -15.13 -5.46 6.80
N PHE A 81 -15.32 -4.63 5.77
CA PHE A 81 -14.56 -3.40 5.58
C PHE A 81 -15.33 -2.16 6.03
N MET A 82 -14.57 -1.12 6.36
CA MET A 82 -15.09 0.24 6.43
C MET A 82 -14.13 1.16 5.68
N TYR A 83 -14.70 2.00 4.82
CA TYR A 83 -14.00 3.10 4.17
C TYR A 83 -14.64 4.41 4.57
N THR A 84 -13.80 5.36 4.97
CA THR A 84 -14.18 6.73 5.27
C THR A 84 -13.55 7.62 4.21
N GLU A 85 -14.38 8.37 3.49
CA GLU A 85 -13.93 9.33 2.49
C GLU A 85 -13.00 10.40 3.10
N PRO A 86 -12.06 10.95 2.32
CA PRO A 86 -11.20 12.05 2.77
C PRO A 86 -11.99 13.32 3.10
N ASP A 87 -11.57 14.05 4.14
CA ASP A 87 -12.11 15.36 4.47
C ASP A 87 -11.83 16.40 3.36
N GLU A 88 -12.62 17.47 3.32
CA GLU A 88 -12.36 18.62 2.45
C GLU A 88 -10.96 19.20 2.70
N GLY A 89 -10.07 19.08 1.72
CA GLY A 89 -8.69 19.59 1.79
C GLY A 89 -7.64 18.53 2.15
N ASP A 90 -8.03 17.27 2.37
CA ASP A 90 -7.07 16.18 2.37
C ASP A 90 -6.46 16.00 0.98
N ARG A 91 -5.13 16.07 0.94
CA ARG A 91 -4.33 15.95 -0.28
C ARG A 91 -3.57 14.63 -0.35
N LEU A 92 -3.49 13.87 0.74
CA LEU A 92 -2.53 12.78 0.88
C LEU A 92 -3.15 11.47 1.35
N SER A 93 -4.12 11.48 2.26
CA SER A 93 -4.55 10.23 2.91
C SER A 93 -5.42 9.38 1.98
N GLY A 94 -6.22 10.04 1.13
CA GLY A 94 -7.16 9.37 0.22
C GLY A 94 -8.32 8.71 0.97
N GLY A 95 -8.60 9.16 2.20
CA GLY A 95 -9.54 8.54 3.13
C GLY A 95 -8.87 7.51 4.03
N TYR A 96 -9.69 6.84 4.83
CA TYR A 96 -9.25 5.83 5.80
C TYR A 96 -9.95 4.51 5.56
N VAL A 97 -9.17 3.43 5.63
CA VAL A 97 -9.66 2.05 5.52
C VAL A 97 -9.42 1.31 6.83
N GLY A 98 -10.39 0.51 7.23
CA GLY A 98 -10.31 -0.33 8.42
C GLY A 98 -11.24 -1.54 8.34
N LEU A 99 -11.25 -2.31 9.43
CA LEU A 99 -12.18 -3.42 9.61
C LEU A 99 -13.31 -3.04 10.55
N THR A 100 -14.51 -3.53 10.24
CA THR A 100 -15.63 -3.55 11.19
C THR A 100 -15.32 -4.52 12.34
N GLU A 101 -16.15 -4.52 13.39
CA GLU A 101 -16.02 -5.53 14.44
C GLU A 101 -16.20 -6.95 13.90
N TYR A 102 -17.13 -7.13 12.97
CA TYR A 102 -17.34 -8.39 12.28
C TYR A 102 -16.11 -8.77 11.43
N GLY A 103 -15.59 -7.83 10.62
CA GLY A 103 -14.38 -8.03 9.82
C GLY A 103 -13.16 -8.41 10.65
N ARG A 104 -12.96 -7.80 11.83
CA ARG A 104 -11.89 -8.19 12.77
C ARG A 104 -12.00 -9.64 13.22
N ASN A 105 -13.21 -10.10 13.53
CA ASN A 105 -13.44 -11.49 13.93
C ASN A 105 -13.12 -12.47 12.79
N ILE A 106 -13.58 -12.17 11.57
CA ILE A 106 -13.31 -12.99 10.38
C ILE A 106 -11.82 -13.02 10.06
N ALA A 107 -11.16 -11.86 10.00
CA ALA A 107 -9.73 -11.74 9.75
C ALA A 107 -8.92 -12.53 10.80
N GLY A 108 -9.29 -12.44 12.08
CA GLY A 108 -8.65 -13.20 13.16
C GLY A 108 -8.69 -14.71 12.94
N GLN A 109 -9.84 -15.25 12.50
CA GLN A 109 -9.97 -16.68 12.19
C GLN A 109 -9.11 -17.08 10.99
N ILE A 110 -9.08 -16.27 9.94
CA ILE A 110 -8.25 -16.53 8.74
C ILE A 110 -6.77 -16.51 9.14
N ILE A 111 -6.33 -15.50 9.89
CA ILE A 111 -4.94 -15.36 10.36
C ILE A 111 -4.53 -16.56 11.22
N ILE A 112 -5.39 -17.06 12.10
CA ILE A 112 -5.12 -18.27 12.89
C ILE A 112 -4.91 -19.47 11.97
N LYS A 113 -5.80 -19.68 10.98
CA LYS A 113 -5.65 -20.77 10.01
C LYS A 113 -4.34 -20.65 9.24
N MET A 114 -3.98 -19.45 8.76
CA MET A 114 -2.73 -19.22 8.03
C MET A 114 -1.47 -19.48 8.86
N LYS A 115 -1.51 -19.23 10.18
CA LYS A 115 -0.39 -19.53 11.08
C LYS A 115 -0.20 -21.02 11.32
N LEU A 116 -1.27 -21.81 11.25
CA LEU A 116 -1.26 -23.24 11.53
C LEU A 116 -1.02 -24.10 10.29
N ASP A 117 -1.18 -23.54 9.10
CA ASP A 117 -1.01 -24.22 7.82
C ASP A 117 0.38 -23.95 7.19
N PRO A 118 1.21 -25.01 6.99
CA PRO A 118 2.53 -24.88 6.37
C PRO A 118 2.53 -24.25 4.96
N GLU A 119 1.43 -24.35 4.21
CA GLU A 119 1.35 -23.80 2.85
C GLU A 119 1.20 -22.28 2.84
N THR A 120 0.60 -21.72 3.89
CA THR A 120 0.21 -20.30 3.95
C THR A 120 1.00 -19.48 4.98
N ILE A 121 1.73 -20.13 5.91
CA ILE A 121 2.52 -19.45 6.95
C ILE A 121 3.56 -18.47 6.38
N ASN A 122 4.22 -18.83 5.28
CA ASN A 122 5.21 -17.95 4.64
C ASN A 122 4.55 -16.67 4.10
N ARG A 123 3.33 -16.76 3.56
CA ARG A 123 2.57 -15.58 3.09
C ARG A 123 2.20 -14.69 4.27
N TYR A 124 1.72 -15.29 5.37
CA TYR A 124 1.44 -14.56 6.59
C TYR A 124 2.68 -13.81 7.13
N ILE A 125 3.85 -14.45 7.15
CA ILE A 125 5.10 -13.80 7.59
C ILE A 125 5.45 -12.59 6.72
N VAL A 126 5.32 -12.70 5.40
CA VAL A 126 5.58 -11.58 4.47
C VAL A 126 4.60 -10.44 4.71
N MET A 127 3.31 -10.72 4.80
CA MET A 127 2.28 -9.71 5.07
C MET A 127 2.52 -9.03 6.42
N LYS A 128 2.80 -9.81 7.47
CA LYS A 128 3.09 -9.28 8.81
C LYS A 128 4.29 -8.34 8.80
N ARG A 129 5.36 -8.73 8.11
CA ARG A 129 6.54 -7.86 7.97
C ARG A 129 6.16 -6.55 7.27
N LEU A 130 5.43 -6.61 6.16
CA LEU A 130 5.05 -5.41 5.40
C LEU A 130 4.16 -4.47 6.21
N VAL A 131 3.18 -5.01 6.94
CA VAL A 131 2.28 -4.23 7.82
C VAL A 131 3.08 -3.57 8.93
N ASN A 132 3.92 -4.34 9.64
CA ASN A 132 4.73 -3.79 10.73
C ASN A 132 5.74 -2.73 10.25
N GLU A 133 6.28 -2.88 9.04
CA GLU A 133 7.23 -1.93 8.46
C GLU A 133 6.54 -0.65 7.98
N GLN A 134 5.30 -0.70 7.48
CA GLN A 134 4.68 0.43 6.78
C GLN A 134 3.62 1.18 7.59
N SER A 135 2.90 0.51 8.49
CA SER A 135 1.84 1.14 9.30
C SER A 135 2.34 2.23 10.26
N ILE A 136 3.63 2.22 10.59
CA ILE A 136 4.26 3.19 11.49
C ILE A 136 4.55 4.55 10.82
N PHE A 137 4.49 4.62 9.49
CA PHE A 137 4.85 5.80 8.72
C PHE A 137 3.62 6.68 8.43
N SER A 138 3.81 7.99 8.40
CA SER A 138 2.81 8.91 7.86
C SER A 138 2.70 8.78 6.33
N ASP A 139 1.65 9.37 5.75
CA ASP A 139 1.45 9.40 4.29
C ASP A 139 2.69 9.94 3.56
N GLU A 140 3.23 11.07 4.02
CA GLU A 140 4.43 11.71 3.45
C GLU A 140 5.67 10.79 3.53
N GLU A 141 5.84 10.10 4.66
CA GLU A 141 6.94 9.17 4.89
C GLU A 141 6.85 7.96 3.94
N VAL A 142 5.65 7.36 3.80
CA VAL A 142 5.40 6.24 2.87
C VAL A 142 5.60 6.66 1.42
N LEU A 143 5.11 7.84 1.04
CA LEU A 143 5.24 8.39 -0.30
C LEU A 143 6.72 8.64 -0.64
N LEU A 144 7.48 9.24 0.27
CA LEU A 144 8.93 9.46 0.10
C LEU A 144 9.67 8.14 -0.13
N LEU A 145 9.40 7.12 0.70
CA LEU A 145 10.01 5.80 0.57
C LEU A 145 9.65 5.14 -0.77
N ASN A 146 8.39 5.23 -1.19
CA ASN A 146 7.91 4.66 -2.45
C ASN A 146 8.50 5.37 -3.66
N PHE A 147 8.53 6.70 -3.68
CA PHE A 147 9.11 7.47 -4.78
C PHE A 147 10.60 7.20 -4.96
N ARG A 148 11.35 7.05 -3.86
CA ARG A 148 12.76 6.69 -3.91
C ARG A 148 12.97 5.26 -4.40
N LYS A 149 12.13 4.31 -3.99
CA LYS A 149 12.26 2.89 -4.37
C LYS A 149 11.77 2.61 -5.79
N PHE A 150 10.71 3.29 -6.22
CA PHE A 150 10.02 3.10 -7.50
C PHE A 150 9.80 4.44 -8.21
N PRO A 151 10.88 5.13 -8.64
CA PRO A 151 10.78 6.46 -9.20
C PRO A 151 9.80 6.51 -10.38
N LYS A 152 9.77 5.50 -11.26
CA LYS A 152 8.83 5.44 -12.40
C LYS A 152 7.35 5.62 -12.03
N MET A 153 6.96 5.29 -10.79
CA MET A 153 5.58 5.45 -10.33
C MET A 153 5.23 6.90 -9.99
N ALA A 154 6.22 7.77 -9.79
CA ALA A 154 6.01 9.19 -9.48
C ALA A 154 5.91 10.09 -10.72
N VAL A 155 6.02 9.53 -11.94
CA VAL A 155 6.04 10.32 -13.19
C VAL A 155 4.77 11.14 -13.38
N ARG A 156 3.62 10.62 -12.91
CA ARG A 156 2.32 11.28 -12.95
C ARG A 156 1.92 11.92 -11.63
N SER A 157 2.82 11.92 -10.64
CA SER A 157 2.50 12.40 -9.31
C SER A 157 2.59 13.91 -9.22
N GLU A 158 1.50 14.52 -8.78
CA GLU A 158 1.39 15.97 -8.58
C GLU A 158 2.08 16.41 -7.28
N ILE A 159 2.12 15.53 -6.29
CA ILE A 159 2.76 15.78 -4.98
C ILE A 159 4.25 15.44 -4.96
N TYR A 160 4.80 14.81 -6.00
CA TYR A 160 6.18 14.33 -6.00
C TYR A 160 7.20 15.41 -5.71
N ASP A 161 7.07 16.58 -6.36
CA ASP A 161 8.05 17.67 -6.21
C ASP A 161 8.01 18.23 -4.77
N ASP A 162 6.82 18.36 -4.19
CA ASP A 162 6.61 18.81 -2.80
C ASP A 162 7.24 17.84 -1.78
N ILE A 163 6.91 16.54 -1.89
CA ILE A 163 7.50 15.49 -1.04
C ILE A 163 9.02 15.44 -1.22
N TYR A 164 9.52 15.62 -2.44
CA TYR A 164 10.94 15.60 -2.73
C TYR A 164 11.66 16.83 -2.15
N ASP A 165 11.08 18.02 -2.25
CA ASP A 165 11.65 19.25 -1.70
C ASP A 165 11.72 19.19 -0.18
N ARG A 166 10.72 18.58 0.45
CA ARG A 166 10.65 18.34 1.91
C ARG A 166 11.36 17.05 2.36
N ARG A 167 12.05 16.31 1.48
CA ARG A 167 12.66 15.01 1.81
C ARG A 167 13.60 15.02 3.02
N GLU A 168 14.30 16.13 3.27
CA GLU A 168 15.22 16.25 4.41
C GLU A 168 14.47 16.38 5.73
N GLU A 169 13.40 17.17 5.76
CA GLU A 169 12.49 17.32 6.89
C GLU A 169 11.82 15.98 7.22
N ILE A 170 11.23 15.33 6.21
CA ILE A 170 10.54 14.04 6.38
C ILE A 170 11.53 12.96 6.84
N ALA A 171 12.73 12.89 6.24
CA ALA A 171 13.73 11.90 6.63
C ALA A 171 14.30 12.14 8.04
N ASP A 172 14.44 13.39 8.48
CA ASP A 172 14.86 13.73 9.84
C ASP A 172 13.80 13.28 10.86
N GLY A 173 12.51 13.48 10.55
CA GLY A 173 11.38 12.94 11.32
C GLY A 173 11.48 11.43 11.51
N MET A 174 11.62 10.67 10.41
CA MET A 174 11.78 9.21 10.47
C MET A 174 13.02 8.77 11.25
N LEU A 175 14.14 9.48 11.12
CA LEU A 175 15.38 9.17 11.82
C LEU A 175 15.24 9.38 13.33
N LYS A 176 14.61 10.49 13.75
CA LYS A 176 14.34 10.80 15.16
C LYS A 176 13.40 9.79 15.82
N LYS A 177 12.39 9.31 15.08
CA LYS A 177 11.50 8.22 15.51
C LYS A 177 12.21 6.86 15.59
N GLY A 178 13.41 6.73 15.03
CA GLY A 178 14.15 5.48 14.97
C GLY A 178 13.66 4.51 13.89
N PHE A 179 12.80 4.96 12.96
CA PHE A 179 12.22 4.11 11.92
C PHE A 179 13.17 3.86 10.75
N ILE A 180 14.19 4.70 10.58
CA ILE A 180 15.23 4.53 9.56
C ILE A 180 16.63 4.63 10.14
N SER A 181 17.59 3.93 9.52
CA SER A 181 19.00 4.05 9.86
C SER A 181 19.62 5.34 9.31
N ARG A 182 20.79 5.72 9.83
CA ARG A 182 21.58 6.83 9.26
C ARG A 182 21.97 6.58 7.79
N GLY A 183 22.17 5.32 7.41
CA GLY A 183 22.41 4.93 6.02
C GLY A 183 21.21 5.27 5.12
N THR A 184 20.00 4.87 5.54
CA THR A 184 18.76 5.20 4.82
C THR A 184 18.53 6.70 4.75
N TYR A 185 18.71 7.43 5.85
CA TYR A 185 18.63 8.90 5.89
C TYR A 185 19.54 9.52 4.81
N ASN A 186 20.83 9.14 4.79
CA ASN A 186 21.79 9.64 3.81
C ASN A 186 21.40 9.31 2.37
N THR A 187 20.64 8.24 2.12
CA THR A 187 20.15 7.93 0.77
C THR A 187 18.93 8.76 0.37
N LEU A 188 18.04 9.05 1.31
CA LEU A 188 16.83 9.85 1.05
C LEU A 188 17.17 11.33 0.79
N THR A 189 18.13 11.89 1.53
CA THR A 189 18.48 13.32 1.41
C THR A 189 19.33 13.65 0.18
N LYS A 190 19.98 12.65 -0.44
CA LYS A 190 20.78 12.85 -1.66
C LYS A 190 19.92 13.26 -2.84
N LYS A 191 20.37 14.28 -3.59
CA LYS A 191 19.65 14.77 -4.79
C LYS A 191 19.57 13.79 -5.97
N LYS A 192 20.23 12.63 -5.88
CA LYS A 192 20.49 11.73 -7.01
C LYS A 192 19.25 11.02 -7.56
N TRP A 193 18.19 10.90 -6.78
CA TRP A 193 16.98 10.17 -7.18
C TRP A 193 15.82 11.10 -7.61
N HIS A 194 16.08 12.41 -7.71
CA HIS A 194 15.13 13.32 -8.34
C HIS A 194 14.90 12.91 -9.80
N MET A 195 13.64 12.78 -10.19
CA MET A 195 13.29 12.60 -11.58
C MET A 195 13.18 13.96 -12.26
N ASP A 196 13.93 14.13 -13.33
CA ASP A 196 13.64 15.19 -14.28
C ASP A 196 12.35 14.82 -15.04
N LYS A 197 11.23 15.47 -14.70
CA LYS A 197 9.91 15.24 -15.31
C LYS A 197 9.89 15.47 -16.83
N THR A 198 10.98 15.96 -17.43
CA THR A 198 11.15 16.06 -18.90
C THR A 198 11.11 14.70 -19.62
N TYR A 199 11.30 13.58 -18.92
CA TYR A 199 11.22 12.23 -19.50
C TYR A 199 9.83 11.81 -20.01
N GLY A 200 8.78 12.60 -19.77
CA GLY A 200 7.41 12.35 -20.26
C GLY A 200 6.95 13.22 -21.44
N LYS A 201 7.73 14.22 -21.87
CA LYS A 201 7.31 15.21 -22.90
C LYS A 201 7.83 14.95 -24.32
N GLY A 202 8.32 13.75 -24.65
CA GLY A 202 8.64 13.34 -26.03
C GLY A 202 8.38 11.84 -26.21
N LYS A 203 7.65 11.34 -27.21
CA LYS A 203 7.29 11.86 -28.53
C LYS A 203 5.81 11.55 -28.77
N LYS A 204 5.00 12.56 -29.13
CA LYS A 204 3.84 12.29 -29.99
C LYS A 204 4.43 11.81 -31.33
N ARG A 205 4.19 10.55 -31.67
CA ARG A 205 4.32 10.05 -33.05
C ARG A 205 2.98 10.25 -33.73
#